data_AF-A0A959JX43-F1
#
_entry.id   AF-A0A959JX43-F1
#
_cell.length_a   1.000
_cell.length_b   1.000
_cell.length_c   1.000
_cell.angle_alpha   90.00
_cell.angle_beta   90.00
_cell.angle_gamma   90.00
#
_symmetry.space_group_name_H-M   'P 1'
#
loop_
_entity.id
_entity.type
_entity.pdbx_description
1 polymer ?
#
loop_
_entity_poly.entity_id
_entity_poly.type
_entity_poly.pdbx_seq_one_letter_code
_entity_poly.pdbx_strand_id
1 'polypeptide(L)'
;MRKYILYWCLSACTTIIFGQNESKLVIDASPNQTNVNPLIRLRNSQGNDLMWIHSDRPANTFMGFLSGVANTGLANTFIGSVAGNANQAGIDNTAVGYAALYDNRSGHSNTALGSYAFAYSQSGSFNTALGYFSLANTTGAEYNTAIGYKAGSTWNNGYNNVFVGANTDVTTAGLFNVIAIGQGTGVSASSTARFGNSATGSYGGWANWTNVSDGRYKKNVQANVPGLEFILKLEPVTYNLDVSAISHDLNENQGREWNIEMKHAIEEKEKVCQTGFIAQEVERIAREIGFDFSGVDAPKNEKDMYGLRYAEFVVPLVKAVQELSAENERLSWSMQ
;
A
#
# COMPACT_ATOMS: atom_id res chain seq x y z
N MET A 1 -39.83 -25.36 -37.16
CA MET A 1 -39.15 -26.16 -36.10
C MET A 1 -37.65 -26.09 -36.32
N ARG A 2 -36.90 -25.35 -35.50
CA ARG A 2 -35.43 -25.33 -35.57
C ARG A 2 -34.90 -26.64 -34.99
N LYS A 3 -34.25 -27.47 -35.81
CA LYS A 3 -33.59 -28.70 -35.37
C LYS A 3 -32.27 -28.33 -34.69
N TYR A 4 -32.22 -28.44 -33.37
CA TYR A 4 -30.95 -28.55 -32.64
C TYR A 4 -30.47 -29.99 -32.81
N ILE A 5 -29.34 -30.19 -33.49
CA ILE A 5 -28.76 -31.52 -33.64
C ILE A 5 -27.94 -31.79 -32.37
N LEU A 6 -28.53 -32.52 -31.42
CA LEU A 6 -27.78 -33.15 -30.32
C LEU A 6 -27.06 -34.38 -30.89
N TYR A 7 -25.75 -34.30 -31.07
CA TYR A 7 -24.95 -35.52 -31.29
C TYR A 7 -24.69 -36.16 -29.92
N TRP A 8 -25.46 -37.20 -29.59
CA TRP A 8 -25.08 -38.14 -28.54
C TRP A 8 -23.93 -39.00 -29.06
N CYS A 9 -22.70 -38.67 -28.67
CA CYS A 9 -21.55 -39.53 -28.92
C CYS A 9 -21.34 -40.43 -27.71
N LEU A 10 -21.36 -41.75 -27.92
CA LEU A 10 -21.03 -42.79 -26.94
C LEU A 10 -19.52 -42.86 -26.58
N SER A 11 -18.81 -41.74 -26.76
CA SER A 11 -17.38 -41.58 -26.49
C SER A 11 -17.21 -40.44 -25.47
N ALA A 12 -16.15 -40.51 -24.65
CA ALA A 12 -15.91 -39.76 -23.44
C ALA A 12 -15.86 -38.21 -23.53
N CYS A 13 -16.39 -37.57 -24.57
CA CYS A 13 -16.61 -36.13 -24.66
C CYS A 13 -17.93 -35.85 -25.40
N THR A 14 -18.74 -34.91 -24.89
CA THR A 14 -19.93 -34.42 -25.59
C THR A 14 -19.65 -33.04 -26.18
N THR A 15 -19.85 -32.89 -27.49
CA THR A 15 -19.72 -31.60 -28.19
C THR A 15 -21.09 -31.08 -28.59
N ILE A 16 -21.40 -29.83 -28.25
CA ILE A 16 -22.61 -29.12 -28.65
C ILE A 16 -22.22 -27.94 -29.52
N ILE A 17 -22.86 -27.80 -30.69
CA ILE A 17 -22.58 -26.73 -31.65
C ILE A 17 -23.82 -25.85 -31.79
N PHE A 18 -23.66 -24.55 -31.56
CA PHE A 18 -24.68 -23.53 -31.76
C PHE A 18 -24.31 -22.62 -32.94
N GLY A 19 -25.26 -22.38 -33.86
CA GLY A 19 -25.07 -21.47 -35.01
C GLY A 19 -25.26 -22.13 -36.38
N GLN A 20 -25.17 -21.33 -37.44
CA GLN A 20 -25.19 -21.76 -38.85
C GLN A 20 -23.97 -21.13 -39.56
N ASN A 21 -23.42 -21.81 -40.57
CA ASN A 21 -22.30 -21.33 -41.40
C ASN A 21 -21.01 -21.01 -40.61
N GLU A 22 -20.34 -19.88 -40.88
CA GLU A 22 -19.01 -19.53 -40.35
C GLU A 22 -19.00 -19.04 -38.89
N SER A 23 -20.17 -18.79 -38.29
CA SER A 23 -20.30 -18.31 -36.90
C SER A 23 -20.88 -19.41 -36.01
N LYS A 24 -20.00 -20.26 -35.47
CA LYS A 24 -20.33 -21.38 -34.59
C LYS A 24 -19.73 -21.18 -33.20
N LEU A 25 -20.53 -21.37 -32.16
CA LEU A 25 -20.06 -21.59 -30.80
C LEU A 25 -20.01 -23.09 -30.56
N VAL A 26 -18.85 -23.60 -30.17
CA VAL A 26 -18.64 -25.02 -29.86
C VAL A 26 -18.42 -25.15 -28.35
N ILE A 27 -19.21 -26.02 -27.72
CA ILE A 27 -19.09 -26.37 -26.30
C ILE A 27 -18.64 -27.82 -26.22
N ASP A 28 -17.47 -28.08 -25.65
CA ASP A 28 -17.02 -29.45 -25.37
C ASP A 28 -17.03 -29.69 -23.88
N ALA A 29 -17.70 -30.77 -23.47
CA ALA A 29 -17.74 -31.23 -22.10
C ALA A 29 -16.91 -32.52 -21.95
N SER A 30 -15.97 -32.54 -21.00
CA SER A 30 -15.12 -33.69 -20.70
C SER A 30 -15.35 -34.19 -19.26
N PRO A 31 -15.77 -35.44 -19.05
CA PRO A 31 -15.94 -36.02 -17.72
C PRO A 31 -14.60 -36.31 -17.03
N ASN A 32 -13.50 -36.43 -17.79
CA ASN A 32 -12.14 -36.69 -17.29
C ASN A 32 -11.34 -35.38 -17.22
N GLN A 33 -11.81 -34.45 -16.39
CA GLN A 33 -11.17 -33.13 -16.28
C GLN A 33 -9.77 -33.19 -15.65
N THR A 34 -8.88 -32.32 -16.12
CA THR A 34 -7.57 -31.99 -15.52
C THR A 34 -7.29 -30.51 -15.76
N ASN A 35 -6.23 -29.96 -15.16
CA ASN A 35 -5.86 -28.55 -15.37
C ASN A 35 -5.50 -28.19 -16.83
N VAL A 36 -5.16 -29.19 -17.64
CA VAL A 36 -4.88 -29.05 -19.08
C VAL A 36 -6.01 -29.63 -19.96
N ASN A 37 -7.01 -30.26 -19.34
CA ASN A 37 -8.20 -30.78 -20.00
C ASN A 37 -9.45 -30.32 -19.23
N PRO A 38 -9.94 -29.09 -19.44
CA PRO A 38 -11.01 -28.54 -18.65
C PRO A 38 -12.35 -29.29 -18.82
N LEU A 39 -13.20 -29.20 -17.79
CA LEU A 39 -14.55 -29.76 -17.78
C LEU A 39 -15.40 -29.23 -18.93
N ILE A 40 -15.33 -27.92 -19.19
CA ILE A 40 -16.02 -27.26 -20.31
C ILE A 40 -15.03 -26.38 -21.08
N ARG A 41 -15.00 -26.54 -22.41
CA ARG A 41 -14.35 -25.61 -23.34
C ARG A 41 -15.39 -24.90 -24.17
N LEU A 42 -15.28 -23.57 -24.26
CA LEU A 42 -15.99 -22.77 -25.25
C LEU A 42 -15.01 -22.39 -26.35
N ARG A 43 -15.34 -22.70 -27.61
CA ARG A 43 -14.50 -22.44 -28.77
C ARG A 43 -15.21 -21.65 -29.85
N ASN A 44 -14.45 -20.91 -30.64
CA ASN A 44 -14.94 -20.25 -31.85
C ASN A 44 -15.05 -21.23 -33.03
N SER A 45 -15.54 -20.76 -34.17
CA SER A 45 -15.70 -21.57 -35.40
C SER A 45 -14.39 -22.04 -36.02
N GLN A 46 -13.27 -21.40 -35.69
CA GLN A 46 -11.93 -21.77 -36.14
C GLN A 46 -11.28 -22.83 -35.23
N GLY A 47 -11.95 -23.21 -34.13
CA GLY A 47 -11.43 -24.17 -33.16
C GLY A 47 -10.56 -23.55 -32.06
N ASN A 48 -10.44 -22.23 -32.00
CA ASN A 48 -9.68 -21.54 -30.95
C ASN A 48 -10.48 -21.53 -29.64
N ASP A 49 -9.80 -21.83 -28.54
CA ASP A 49 -10.37 -21.76 -27.20
C ASP A 49 -10.63 -20.31 -26.79
N LEU A 50 -11.84 -20.05 -26.29
CA LEU A 50 -12.28 -18.75 -25.79
C LEU A 50 -12.34 -18.72 -24.26
N MET A 51 -12.78 -19.82 -23.66
CA MET A 51 -12.99 -19.92 -22.22
C MET A 51 -12.91 -21.36 -21.76
N TRP A 52 -12.24 -21.58 -20.63
CA TRP A 52 -12.19 -22.86 -19.94
C TRP A 52 -12.96 -22.73 -18.62
N ILE A 53 -13.71 -23.76 -18.24
CA ILE A 53 -14.29 -23.92 -16.91
C ILE A 53 -13.85 -25.28 -16.40
N HIS A 54 -13.16 -25.31 -15.27
CA HIS A 54 -12.66 -26.56 -14.68
C HIS A 54 -12.38 -26.43 -13.18
N SER A 55 -12.14 -27.58 -12.56
CA SER A 55 -11.81 -27.72 -11.15
C SER A 55 -10.88 -28.93 -11.01
N ASP A 56 -9.70 -28.76 -10.40
CA ASP A 56 -8.90 -29.89 -9.93
C ASP A 56 -9.13 -30.11 -8.45
N ARG A 57 -9.52 -31.35 -8.09
CA ARG A 57 -9.87 -31.71 -6.70
C ARG A 57 -11.09 -30.89 -6.21
N PRO A 58 -11.78 -31.30 -5.13
CA PRO A 58 -13.12 -30.75 -4.85
C PRO A 58 -13.16 -29.27 -4.40
N ALA A 59 -12.02 -28.60 -4.23
CA ALA A 59 -11.94 -27.28 -3.61
C ALA A 59 -11.51 -26.14 -4.54
N ASN A 60 -11.03 -26.43 -5.77
CA ASN A 60 -10.58 -25.38 -6.68
C ASN A 60 -11.68 -24.97 -7.68
N THR A 61 -11.74 -23.70 -8.06
CA THR A 61 -12.65 -23.19 -9.09
C THR A 61 -11.88 -22.37 -10.10
N PHE A 62 -11.85 -22.80 -11.36
CA PHE A 62 -11.11 -22.12 -12.42
C PHE A 62 -12.01 -21.74 -13.60
N MET A 63 -11.89 -20.49 -14.03
CA MET A 63 -12.69 -19.93 -15.12
C MET A 63 -11.86 -18.92 -15.94
N GLY A 64 -11.55 -19.25 -17.19
CA GLY A 64 -10.78 -18.39 -18.09
C GLY A 64 -9.73 -19.16 -18.88
N PHE A 65 -9.34 -18.64 -20.04
CA PHE A 65 -8.32 -19.28 -20.87
C PHE A 65 -7.01 -19.44 -20.09
N LEU A 66 -6.51 -20.68 -19.99
CA LEU A 66 -5.30 -21.04 -19.24
C LEU A 66 -5.31 -20.67 -17.74
N SER A 67 -6.48 -20.49 -17.13
CA SER A 67 -6.57 -20.26 -15.67
C SER A 67 -6.23 -21.54 -14.89
N GLY A 68 -5.38 -21.43 -13.87
CA GLY A 68 -5.02 -22.53 -12.96
C GLY A 68 -4.27 -23.72 -13.61
N VAL A 69 -3.69 -23.56 -14.79
CA VAL A 69 -3.14 -24.69 -15.57
C VAL A 69 -2.02 -25.44 -14.85
N ALA A 70 -1.11 -24.74 -14.17
CA ALA A 70 -0.04 -25.38 -13.40
C ALA A 70 -0.41 -25.58 -11.91
N ASN A 71 -1.65 -25.30 -11.50
CA ASN A 71 -2.10 -25.44 -10.11
C ASN A 71 -1.80 -26.84 -9.57
N THR A 72 -1.10 -26.93 -8.44
CA THR A 72 -1.03 -28.18 -7.66
C THR A 72 -1.59 -28.04 -6.25
N GLY A 73 -1.97 -26.83 -5.84
CA GLY A 73 -2.56 -26.50 -4.54
C GLY A 73 -4.07 -26.74 -4.45
N LEU A 74 -4.66 -26.34 -3.33
CA LEU A 74 -6.06 -26.61 -2.94
C LEU A 74 -6.78 -25.32 -2.55
N ALA A 75 -8.11 -25.32 -2.65
CA ALA A 75 -9.00 -24.24 -2.21
C ALA A 75 -8.75 -22.88 -2.90
N ASN A 76 -8.37 -22.90 -4.18
CA ASN A 76 -8.10 -21.72 -4.98
C ASN A 76 -9.28 -21.35 -5.90
N THR A 77 -9.60 -20.07 -6.01
CA THR A 77 -10.57 -19.54 -6.98
C THR A 77 -9.84 -18.65 -7.97
N PHE A 78 -9.70 -19.07 -9.22
CA PHE A 78 -9.07 -18.29 -10.29
C PHE A 78 -10.07 -17.98 -11.41
N ILE A 79 -10.32 -16.70 -11.65
CA ILE A 79 -11.27 -16.23 -12.66
C ILE A 79 -10.61 -15.15 -13.52
N GLY A 80 -10.33 -15.46 -14.78
CA GLY A 80 -9.66 -14.57 -15.72
C GLY A 80 -8.67 -15.33 -16.59
N SER A 81 -8.40 -14.80 -17.78
CA SER A 81 -7.37 -15.39 -18.64
C SER A 81 -6.02 -15.35 -17.91
N VAL A 82 -5.33 -16.49 -17.90
CA VAL A 82 -4.05 -16.77 -17.21
C VAL A 82 -4.03 -16.44 -15.70
N ALA A 83 -5.19 -16.31 -15.05
CA ALA A 83 -5.26 -16.13 -13.59
C ALA A 83 -4.75 -17.41 -12.88
N GLY A 84 -3.82 -17.23 -11.92
CA GLY A 84 -3.22 -18.33 -11.17
C GLY A 84 -2.44 -19.35 -12.03
N ASN A 85 -1.98 -18.95 -13.23
CA ASN A 85 -1.46 -19.89 -14.24
C ASN A 85 -0.29 -20.73 -13.73
N ALA A 86 0.68 -20.10 -13.04
CA ALA A 86 1.86 -20.76 -12.49
C ALA A 86 1.74 -20.99 -10.96
N ASN A 87 0.52 -21.12 -10.43
CA ASN A 87 0.34 -21.49 -9.02
C ASN A 87 0.90 -22.90 -8.78
N GLN A 88 1.90 -23.14 -7.93
CA GLN A 88 2.37 -24.52 -7.68
C GLN A 88 1.73 -25.07 -6.40
N ALA A 89 2.28 -24.77 -5.23
CA ALA A 89 1.82 -25.28 -3.94
C ALA A 89 0.86 -24.34 -3.19
N GLY A 90 0.58 -23.14 -3.73
CA GLY A 90 -0.24 -22.14 -3.06
C GLY A 90 -1.68 -22.61 -2.80
N ILE A 91 -2.19 -22.35 -1.60
CA ILE A 91 -3.53 -22.74 -1.15
C ILE A 91 -4.37 -21.54 -0.73
N ASP A 92 -5.70 -21.67 -0.73
CA ASP A 92 -6.64 -20.66 -0.23
C ASP A 92 -6.49 -19.28 -0.92
N ASN A 93 -6.16 -19.25 -2.21
CA ASN A 93 -6.00 -18.00 -2.95
C ASN A 93 -7.24 -17.67 -3.79
N THR A 94 -7.63 -16.40 -3.81
CA THR A 94 -8.64 -15.87 -4.74
C THR A 94 -7.99 -14.92 -5.72
N ALA A 95 -8.04 -15.23 -7.01
CA ALA A 95 -7.56 -14.37 -8.09
C ALA A 95 -8.66 -14.10 -9.11
N VAL A 96 -9.02 -12.84 -9.32
CA VAL A 96 -10.04 -12.42 -10.28
C VAL A 96 -9.50 -11.28 -11.13
N GLY A 97 -9.27 -11.53 -12.42
CA GLY A 97 -8.70 -10.59 -13.36
C GLY A 97 -7.71 -11.24 -14.33
N TYR A 98 -7.37 -10.53 -15.41
CA TYR A 98 -6.35 -11.01 -16.34
C TYR A 98 -4.99 -11.07 -15.64
N ALA A 99 -4.34 -12.25 -15.64
CA ALA A 99 -3.04 -12.47 -15.00
C ALA A 99 -2.99 -12.10 -13.49
N ALA A 100 -4.12 -12.14 -12.78
CA ALA A 100 -4.12 -12.04 -11.32
C ALA A 100 -3.43 -13.28 -10.72
N LEU A 101 -2.52 -13.09 -9.74
CA LEU A 101 -1.72 -14.19 -9.15
C LEU A 101 -0.97 -15.07 -10.17
N TYR A 102 -0.52 -14.48 -11.29
CA TYR A 102 0.07 -15.23 -12.40
C TYR A 102 1.22 -16.18 -12.01
N ASP A 103 2.19 -15.73 -11.21
CA ASP A 103 3.40 -16.47 -10.81
C ASP A 103 3.48 -16.76 -9.30
N ASN A 104 2.46 -17.42 -8.75
CA ASN A 104 2.40 -17.78 -7.32
C ASN A 104 2.95 -19.18 -6.98
N ARG A 105 4.25 -19.34 -6.76
CA ARG A 105 4.84 -20.67 -6.54
C ARG A 105 4.37 -21.33 -5.24
N SER A 106 4.35 -20.61 -4.12
CA SER A 106 3.99 -21.22 -2.81
C SER A 106 3.16 -20.33 -1.89
N GLY A 107 2.80 -19.12 -2.28
CA GLY A 107 2.01 -18.20 -1.45
C GLY A 107 0.59 -18.71 -1.20
N HIS A 108 0.05 -18.44 -0.02
CA HIS A 108 -1.28 -18.87 0.37
C HIS A 108 -2.10 -17.77 1.04
N SER A 109 -3.41 -17.97 1.06
CA SER A 109 -4.37 -17.05 1.70
C SER A 109 -4.30 -15.63 1.14
N ASN A 110 -4.07 -15.48 -0.17
CA ASN A 110 -4.04 -14.19 -0.84
C ASN A 110 -5.36 -13.88 -1.58
N THR A 111 -5.75 -12.61 -1.61
CA THR A 111 -6.85 -12.10 -2.43
C THR A 111 -6.30 -11.11 -3.45
N ALA A 112 -6.48 -11.40 -4.74
CA ALA A 112 -6.04 -10.56 -5.85
C ALA A 112 -7.24 -10.27 -6.79
N LEU A 113 -7.69 -9.03 -6.84
CA LEU A 113 -8.81 -8.59 -7.68
C LEU A 113 -8.35 -7.43 -8.59
N GLY A 114 -8.30 -7.69 -9.89
CA GLY A 114 -7.86 -6.73 -10.91
C GLY A 114 -6.83 -7.34 -11.86
N SER A 115 -6.68 -6.76 -13.05
CA SER A 115 -5.63 -7.24 -13.97
C SER A 115 -4.25 -7.01 -13.37
N TYR A 116 -3.43 -8.05 -13.42
CA TYR A 116 -2.10 -8.10 -12.82
C TYR A 116 -2.04 -7.80 -11.32
N ALA A 117 -3.17 -7.90 -10.60
CA ALA A 117 -3.15 -7.81 -9.14
C ALA A 117 -2.32 -8.98 -8.59
N PHE A 118 -1.29 -8.65 -7.79
CA PHE A 118 -0.37 -9.60 -7.17
C PHE A 118 0.27 -10.60 -8.14
N ALA A 119 0.56 -10.15 -9.38
CA ALA A 119 0.93 -11.04 -10.49
C ALA A 119 2.26 -11.78 -10.30
N TYR A 120 3.27 -11.14 -9.70
CA TYR A 120 4.64 -11.69 -9.61
C TYR A 120 5.03 -12.05 -8.17
N SER A 121 4.07 -12.54 -7.37
CA SER A 121 4.31 -12.98 -6.00
C SER A 121 4.73 -14.45 -5.93
N GLN A 122 6.04 -14.73 -5.94
CA GLN A 122 6.52 -16.11 -5.95
C GLN A 122 6.19 -16.89 -4.66
N SER A 123 6.20 -16.24 -3.49
CA SER A 123 6.06 -16.93 -2.19
C SER A 123 5.36 -16.12 -1.10
N GLY A 124 4.71 -15.00 -1.42
CA GLY A 124 4.07 -14.14 -0.42
C GLY A 124 2.70 -14.67 0.04
N SER A 125 2.43 -14.61 1.34
CA SER A 125 1.18 -15.08 1.95
C SER A 125 0.42 -13.99 2.70
N PHE A 126 -0.90 -14.17 2.85
CA PHE A 126 -1.76 -13.27 3.62
C PHE A 126 -1.87 -11.84 3.07
N ASN A 127 -1.84 -11.67 1.75
CA ASN A 127 -1.94 -10.35 1.12
C ASN A 127 -3.33 -10.11 0.49
N THR A 128 -3.75 -8.85 0.50
CA THR A 128 -4.93 -8.37 -0.22
C THR A 128 -4.50 -7.32 -1.25
N ALA A 129 -4.75 -7.58 -2.53
CA ALA A 129 -4.41 -6.72 -3.66
C ALA A 129 -5.68 -6.45 -4.49
N LEU A 130 -6.23 -5.23 -4.38
CA LEU A 130 -7.44 -4.83 -5.09
C LEU A 130 -7.12 -3.64 -6.02
N GLY A 131 -7.15 -3.88 -7.31
CA GLY A 131 -6.90 -2.87 -8.35
C GLY A 131 -5.88 -3.32 -9.39
N TYR A 132 -5.88 -2.65 -10.54
CA TYR A 132 -4.92 -2.90 -11.62
C TYR A 132 -3.49 -2.78 -11.09
N PHE A 133 -2.71 -3.86 -11.21
CA PHE A 133 -1.29 -3.89 -10.89
C PHE A 133 -0.99 -3.57 -9.40
N SER A 134 -1.94 -3.79 -8.50
CA SER A 134 -1.74 -3.66 -7.04
C SER A 134 -0.84 -4.80 -6.51
N LEU A 135 0.14 -4.47 -5.65
CA LEU A 135 1.18 -5.39 -5.14
C LEU A 135 1.90 -6.26 -6.19
N ALA A 136 1.91 -5.83 -7.45
CA ALA A 136 2.29 -6.69 -8.56
C ALA A 136 3.72 -7.26 -8.46
N ASN A 137 4.68 -6.50 -7.93
CA ASN A 137 6.10 -6.87 -7.89
C ASN A 137 6.61 -7.17 -6.47
N THR A 138 6.09 -8.22 -5.83
CA THR A 138 6.49 -8.58 -4.46
C THR A 138 7.10 -9.97 -4.38
N THR A 139 8.36 -10.11 -3.97
CA THR A 139 9.01 -11.42 -3.80
C THR A 139 8.99 -11.84 -2.33
N GLY A 140 7.88 -12.46 -1.89
CA GLY A 140 7.73 -12.96 -0.52
C GLY A 140 7.18 -11.94 0.48
N ALA A 141 6.51 -10.90 0.00
CA ALA A 141 5.83 -9.94 0.88
C ALA A 141 4.64 -10.61 1.59
N GLU A 142 4.42 -10.30 2.87
CA GLU A 142 3.33 -10.89 3.65
C GLU A 142 2.55 -9.85 4.44
N TYR A 143 1.28 -10.16 4.73
CA TYR A 143 0.40 -9.32 5.55
C TYR A 143 0.20 -7.90 5.00
N ASN A 144 0.25 -7.73 3.68
CA ASN A 144 0.03 -6.43 3.05
C ASN A 144 -1.40 -6.28 2.54
N THR A 145 -1.95 -5.07 2.67
CA THR A 145 -3.21 -4.66 2.03
C THR A 145 -2.93 -3.54 1.06
N ALA A 146 -3.27 -3.72 -0.21
CA ALA A 146 -3.18 -2.69 -1.23
C ALA A 146 -4.50 -2.54 -1.98
N ILE A 147 -5.02 -1.33 -2.02
CA ILE A 147 -6.30 -1.00 -2.63
C ILE A 147 -6.10 0.24 -3.50
N GLY A 148 -6.14 0.06 -4.82
CA GLY A 148 -6.00 1.14 -5.79
C GLY A 148 -5.21 0.72 -7.03
N TYR A 149 -5.28 1.57 -8.06
CA TYR A 149 -4.42 1.43 -9.24
C TYR A 149 -2.95 1.55 -8.84
N LYS A 150 -2.13 0.53 -9.12
CA LYS A 150 -0.70 0.50 -8.80
C LYS A 150 -0.34 0.77 -7.32
N ALA A 151 -1.22 0.42 -6.39
CA ALA A 151 -0.94 0.52 -4.95
C ALA A 151 0.13 -0.53 -4.55
N GLY A 152 1.24 -0.08 -3.96
CA GLY A 152 2.40 -0.91 -3.57
C GLY A 152 3.01 -1.66 -4.75
N SER A 153 3.10 -1.07 -5.94
CA SER A 153 3.40 -1.85 -7.15
C SER A 153 4.87 -1.98 -7.49
N THR A 154 5.73 -1.12 -6.94
CA THR A 154 7.09 -0.94 -7.46
C THR A 154 8.11 -1.87 -6.82
N TRP A 155 7.97 -2.16 -5.52
CA TRP A 155 9.00 -2.83 -4.73
C TRP A 155 8.52 -4.12 -4.09
N ASN A 156 9.48 -4.94 -3.63
CA ASN A 156 9.18 -5.94 -2.63
C ASN A 156 8.82 -5.24 -1.32
N ASN A 157 7.52 -5.02 -1.11
CA ASN A 157 7.01 -4.17 -0.05
C ASN A 157 7.22 -4.70 1.36
N GLY A 158 7.88 -5.85 1.58
CA GLY A 158 8.12 -6.36 2.93
C GLY A 158 6.84 -6.80 3.62
N TYR A 159 6.64 -6.39 4.88
CA TYR A 159 5.66 -7.01 5.79
C TYR A 159 4.73 -5.99 6.45
N ASN A 160 3.46 -6.34 6.62
CA ASN A 160 2.50 -5.59 7.44
C ASN A 160 2.25 -4.16 6.96
N ASN A 161 2.10 -3.93 5.66
CA ASN A 161 1.87 -2.60 5.10
C ASN A 161 0.45 -2.41 4.57
N VAL A 162 -0.02 -1.16 4.63
CA VAL A 162 -1.32 -0.73 4.14
C VAL A 162 -1.11 0.36 3.08
N PHE A 163 -1.56 0.10 1.86
CA PHE A 163 -1.52 1.00 0.72
C PHE A 163 -2.95 1.26 0.24
N VAL A 164 -3.48 2.47 0.44
CA VAL A 164 -4.84 2.81 0.02
C VAL A 164 -4.82 4.08 -0.81
N GLY A 165 -5.13 3.95 -2.10
CA GLY A 165 -5.08 5.04 -3.06
C GLY A 165 -4.23 4.69 -4.27
N ALA A 166 -4.51 5.36 -5.39
CA ALA A 166 -3.77 5.14 -6.62
C ALA A 166 -2.31 5.59 -6.47
N ASN A 167 -1.38 4.76 -6.94
CA ASN A 167 0.07 5.02 -6.93
C ASN A 167 0.67 5.24 -5.52
N THR A 168 0.00 4.77 -4.46
CA THR A 168 0.64 4.65 -3.14
C THR A 168 1.82 3.68 -3.25
N ASP A 169 2.96 3.99 -2.64
CA ASP A 169 4.12 3.11 -2.71
C ASP A 169 5.15 3.40 -1.60
N VAL A 170 6.11 2.49 -1.49
CA VAL A 170 7.35 2.73 -0.73
C VAL A 170 8.45 3.25 -1.65
N THR A 171 9.45 3.95 -1.10
CA THR A 171 10.59 4.44 -1.89
C THR A 171 11.75 3.45 -1.95
N THR A 172 11.68 2.35 -1.19
CA THR A 172 12.68 1.29 -1.14
C THR A 172 12.04 -0.05 -0.75
N ALA A 173 12.68 -1.15 -1.15
CA ALA A 173 12.21 -2.50 -0.79
C ALA A 173 12.42 -2.80 0.71
N GLY A 174 11.60 -3.72 1.23
CA GLY A 174 11.74 -4.28 2.57
C GLY A 174 11.21 -3.43 3.72
N LEU A 175 10.50 -2.34 3.43
CA LEU A 175 9.83 -1.58 4.49
C LEU A 175 8.72 -2.41 5.14
N PHE A 176 8.43 -2.11 6.40
CA PHE A 176 7.43 -2.83 7.17
C PHE A 176 6.64 -1.91 8.09
N ASN A 177 5.43 -2.30 8.46
CA ASN A 177 4.56 -1.52 9.33
C ASN A 177 4.32 -0.09 8.78
N VAL A 178 4.12 0.02 7.45
CA VAL A 178 3.81 1.27 6.77
C VAL A 178 2.32 1.44 6.58
N ILE A 179 1.81 2.65 6.82
CA ILE A 179 0.47 3.06 6.39
C ILE A 179 0.63 4.21 5.38
N ALA A 180 0.23 3.99 4.13
CA ALA A 180 0.25 4.97 3.07
C ALA A 180 -1.17 5.13 2.51
N ILE A 181 -1.81 6.27 2.78
CA ILE A 181 -3.20 6.51 2.39
C ILE A 181 -3.32 7.83 1.63
N GLY A 182 -3.81 7.78 0.40
CA GLY A 182 -3.93 8.96 -0.47
C GLY A 182 -3.33 8.69 -1.85
N GLN A 183 -3.75 9.46 -2.85
CA GLN A 183 -3.17 9.29 -4.18
C GLN A 183 -1.70 9.70 -4.16
N GLY A 184 -0.80 8.80 -4.56
CA GLY A 184 0.62 9.09 -4.69
C GLY A 184 1.36 9.20 -3.37
N THR A 185 0.81 8.71 -2.25
CA THR A 185 1.52 8.76 -0.97
C THR A 185 2.78 7.89 -1.03
N GLY A 186 3.95 8.53 -1.00
CA GLY A 186 5.25 7.88 -0.92
C GLY A 186 5.76 7.78 0.52
N VAL A 187 6.21 6.58 0.92
CA VAL A 187 6.76 6.33 2.26
C VAL A 187 8.19 5.79 2.18
N SER A 188 9.11 6.41 2.92
CA SER A 188 10.53 6.10 2.85
C SER A 188 11.10 5.36 4.06
N ALA A 189 10.32 5.10 5.11
CA ALA A 189 10.79 4.35 6.27
C ALA A 189 9.73 3.46 6.92
N SER A 190 10.18 2.38 7.55
CA SER A 190 9.34 1.45 8.30
C SER A 190 8.72 2.10 9.54
N SER A 191 7.60 1.53 10.02
CA SER A 191 6.88 2.01 11.20
C SER A 191 6.45 3.47 11.10
N THR A 192 5.96 3.87 9.92
CA THR A 192 5.47 5.21 9.66
C THR A 192 4.08 5.18 9.04
N ALA A 193 3.30 6.23 9.32
CA ALA A 193 2.02 6.47 8.69
C ALA A 193 2.06 7.81 7.97
N ARG A 194 1.69 7.83 6.69
CA ARG A 194 1.52 9.04 5.88
C ARG A 194 0.14 9.05 5.24
N PHE A 195 -0.49 10.21 5.30
CA PHE A 195 -1.81 10.48 4.76
C PHE A 195 -1.68 11.62 3.75
N GLY A 196 -2.19 11.45 2.54
CA GLY A 196 -2.03 12.40 1.44
C GLY A 196 -0.63 12.37 0.81
N ASN A 197 -0.40 13.31 -0.09
CA ASN A 197 0.86 13.56 -0.78
C ASN A 197 1.38 14.97 -0.46
N SER A 198 2.51 15.37 -1.02
CA SER A 198 3.17 16.65 -0.75
C SER A 198 2.31 17.87 -1.08
N ALA A 199 1.37 17.76 -2.03
CA ALA A 199 0.43 18.81 -2.41
C ALA A 199 -0.77 18.95 -1.45
N THR A 200 -0.89 18.10 -0.42
CA THR A 200 -2.05 18.13 0.49
C THR A 200 -2.15 19.48 1.22
N GLY A 201 -3.27 20.17 0.98
CA GLY A 201 -3.49 21.53 1.47
C GLY A 201 -3.90 21.60 2.94
N SER A 202 -4.81 20.73 3.38
CA SER A 202 -5.30 20.68 4.75
C SER A 202 -5.74 19.27 5.15
N TYR A 203 -5.72 19.00 6.46
CA TYR A 203 -6.36 17.84 7.05
C TYR A 203 -7.54 18.31 7.89
N GLY A 204 -8.76 17.90 7.49
CA GLY A 204 -9.98 18.22 8.22
C GLY A 204 -10.33 17.13 9.24
N GLY A 205 -10.84 17.55 10.40
CA GLY A 205 -11.35 16.63 11.42
C GLY A 205 -12.25 17.36 12.42
N TRP A 206 -13.12 16.61 13.08
CA TRP A 206 -13.99 17.11 14.16
C TRP A 206 -13.45 16.79 15.56
N ALA A 207 -12.32 16.10 15.66
CA ALA A 207 -11.68 15.69 16.91
C ALA A 207 -10.14 15.78 16.79
N ASN A 208 -9.49 15.94 17.94
CA ASN A 208 -8.03 15.99 18.03
C ASN A 208 -7.40 14.59 18.04
N TRP A 209 -6.12 14.51 17.67
CA TRP A 209 -5.33 13.28 17.78
C TRP A 209 -4.96 13.04 19.24
N THR A 210 -5.31 11.86 19.76
CA THR A 210 -5.00 11.47 21.14
C THR A 210 -3.79 10.54 21.14
N ASN A 211 -2.76 10.91 21.91
CA ASN A 211 -1.62 10.05 22.18
C ASN A 211 -1.83 9.27 23.48
N VAL A 212 -1.40 8.01 23.52
CA VAL A 212 -1.41 7.22 24.75
C VAL A 212 -0.46 7.84 25.77
N SER A 213 -0.97 8.21 26.94
CA SER A 213 -0.19 8.87 28.01
C SER A 213 -0.54 8.34 29.41
N ASP A 214 -1.15 7.16 29.48
CA ASP A 214 -1.56 6.52 30.73
C ASP A 214 -0.34 6.16 31.60
N GLY A 215 -0.37 6.56 32.88
CA GLY A 215 0.71 6.35 33.83
C GLY A 215 1.08 4.87 34.05
N ARG A 216 0.14 3.94 33.85
CA ARG A 216 0.37 2.49 33.98
C ARG A 216 1.42 1.97 33.00
N TYR A 217 1.59 2.65 31.86
CA TYR A 217 2.51 2.24 30.80
C TYR A 217 3.75 3.14 30.71
N LYS A 218 3.98 4.02 31.69
CA LYS A 218 5.18 4.85 31.79
C LYS A 218 6.20 4.21 32.73
N LYS A 219 7.45 4.17 32.31
CA LYS A 219 8.60 3.68 33.08
C LYS A 219 9.65 4.78 33.17
N ASN A 220 10.46 4.79 34.22
CA ASN A 220 11.56 5.74 34.42
C ASN A 220 11.10 7.22 34.36
N VAL A 221 9.95 7.53 34.96
CA VAL A 221 9.42 8.91 34.97
C VAL A 221 10.31 9.83 35.81
N GLN A 222 10.80 10.91 35.21
CA GLN A 222 11.67 11.90 35.83
C GLN A 222 11.18 13.33 35.51
N ALA A 223 11.49 14.30 36.38
CA ALA A 223 11.10 15.70 36.24
C ALA A 223 12.26 16.56 35.72
N ASN A 224 12.86 16.17 34.58
CA ASN A 224 14.09 16.73 34.02
C ASN A 224 13.91 17.33 32.61
N VAL A 225 12.70 17.78 32.26
CA VAL A 225 12.47 18.50 30.99
C VAL A 225 13.17 19.86 31.05
N PRO A 226 13.98 20.25 30.05
CA PRO A 226 14.53 21.60 29.96
C PRO A 226 13.46 22.61 29.51
N GLY A 227 13.37 23.76 30.19
CA GLY A 227 12.49 24.86 29.83
C GLY A 227 13.20 25.95 29.04
N LEU A 228 13.57 27.04 29.73
CA LEU A 228 14.20 28.23 29.15
C LEU A 228 15.51 27.93 28.44
N GLU A 229 16.34 27.04 28.98
CA GLU A 229 17.60 26.63 28.37
C GLU A 229 17.42 26.10 26.94
N PHE A 230 16.30 25.41 26.68
CA PHE A 230 15.96 24.92 25.36
C PHE A 230 15.25 25.99 24.51
N ILE A 231 14.17 26.59 25.02
CA ILE A 231 13.31 27.48 24.24
C ILE A 231 14.05 28.76 23.79
N LEU A 232 14.93 29.32 24.61
CA LEU A 232 15.68 30.54 24.26
C LEU A 232 16.72 30.33 23.17
N LYS A 233 17.13 29.07 22.88
CA LYS A 233 18.06 28.75 21.80
C LYS A 233 17.35 28.53 20.46
N LEU A 234 16.03 28.36 20.44
CA LEU A 234 15.28 28.08 19.22
C LEU A 234 15.13 29.35 18.36
N GLU A 235 15.29 29.20 17.04
CA GLU A 235 15.17 30.29 16.07
C GLU A 235 13.93 30.11 15.18
N PRO A 236 12.84 30.87 15.41
CA PRO A 236 11.68 30.87 14.52
C PRO A 236 12.03 31.47 13.16
N VAL A 237 11.55 30.82 12.09
CA VAL A 237 11.77 31.22 10.71
C VAL A 237 10.47 31.22 9.91
N THR A 238 10.47 31.94 8.79
CA THR A 238 9.43 31.83 7.76
C THR A 238 10.00 31.22 6.49
N TYR A 239 9.25 30.37 5.81
CA TYR A 239 9.72 29.68 4.61
C TYR A 239 8.57 29.28 3.69
N ASN A 240 8.89 29.08 2.41
CA ASN A 240 8.04 28.39 1.44
C ASN A 240 8.60 26.97 1.25
N LEU A 241 7.72 25.96 1.21
CA LEU A 241 8.14 24.60 0.92
C LEU A 241 8.39 24.44 -0.58
N ASP A 242 9.47 23.76 -0.94
CA ASP A 242 9.68 23.24 -2.30
C ASP A 242 8.95 21.88 -2.41
N VAL A 243 7.67 21.97 -2.75
CA VAL A 243 6.77 20.80 -2.82
C VAL A 243 7.13 19.93 -4.02
N SER A 244 7.57 20.55 -5.11
CA SER A 244 8.04 19.87 -6.31
C SER A 244 9.23 18.97 -6.03
N ALA A 245 10.24 19.44 -5.29
CA ALA A 245 11.39 18.64 -4.86
C ALA A 245 10.95 17.47 -3.97
N ILE A 246 10.05 17.72 -3.01
CA ILE A 246 9.52 16.67 -2.12
C ILE A 246 8.76 15.60 -2.92
N SER A 247 7.88 16.01 -3.83
CA SER A 247 7.11 15.10 -4.70
C SER A 247 8.03 14.21 -5.54
N HIS A 248 9.14 14.78 -6.01
CA HIS A 248 10.14 14.07 -6.78
C HIS A 248 10.86 13.02 -5.93
N ASP A 249 11.38 13.41 -4.77
CA ASP A 249 12.16 12.53 -3.89
C ASP A 249 11.33 11.37 -3.30
N LEU A 250 10.04 11.62 -3.05
CA LEU A 250 9.09 10.60 -2.64
C LEU A 250 8.51 9.77 -3.77
N ASN A 251 8.82 10.11 -5.02
CA ASN A 251 8.31 9.44 -6.22
C ASN A 251 6.77 9.33 -6.24
N GLU A 252 6.07 10.40 -5.84
CA GLU A 252 4.61 10.38 -5.60
C GLU A 252 3.78 10.08 -6.87
N ASN A 253 4.35 10.24 -8.06
CA ASN A 253 3.70 9.90 -9.33
C ASN A 253 4.35 8.71 -10.07
N GLN A 254 5.21 7.95 -9.41
CA GLN A 254 5.93 6.81 -9.99
C GLN A 254 6.66 7.17 -11.31
N GLY A 255 7.38 8.29 -11.30
CA GLY A 255 8.16 8.80 -12.44
C GLY A 255 7.34 9.38 -13.60
N ARG A 256 6.02 9.60 -13.43
CA ARG A 256 5.18 10.22 -14.46
C ARG A 256 4.99 11.71 -14.25
N GLU A 257 4.57 12.39 -15.30
CA GLU A 257 4.09 13.77 -15.19
C GLU A 257 2.72 13.85 -14.50
N TRP A 258 2.59 14.84 -13.63
CA TRP A 258 1.32 15.20 -13.00
C TRP A 258 0.33 15.80 -14.03
N ASN A 259 -0.97 15.60 -13.79
CA ASN A 259 -2.00 16.30 -14.55
C ASN A 259 -2.02 17.80 -14.19
N ILE A 260 -2.78 18.59 -14.95
CA ILE A 260 -2.82 20.05 -14.80
C ILE A 260 -3.34 20.44 -13.43
N GLU A 261 -4.36 19.73 -12.92
CA GLU A 261 -4.96 20.00 -11.61
C GLU A 261 -3.96 19.81 -10.48
N MET A 262 -3.15 18.75 -10.54
CA MET A 262 -2.15 18.46 -9.53
C MET A 262 -0.95 19.42 -9.63
N LYS A 263 -0.53 19.78 -10.85
CA LYS A 263 0.49 20.84 -11.05
C LYS A 263 0.03 22.15 -10.40
N HIS A 264 -1.22 22.56 -10.64
CA HIS A 264 -1.80 23.75 -10.00
C HIS A 264 -1.89 23.63 -8.47
N ALA A 265 -2.24 22.46 -7.93
CA ALA A 265 -2.27 22.25 -6.48
C ALA A 265 -0.88 22.39 -5.83
N ILE A 266 0.17 21.88 -6.50
CA ILE A 266 1.56 22.04 -6.08
C ILE A 266 1.94 23.52 -6.10
N GLU A 267 1.70 24.23 -7.21
CA GLU A 267 2.00 25.66 -7.35
C GLU A 267 1.31 26.52 -6.28
N GLU A 268 0.04 26.26 -5.98
CA GLU A 268 -0.68 26.96 -4.91
C GLU A 268 -0.10 26.66 -3.53
N LYS A 269 0.33 25.42 -3.29
CA LYS A 269 0.96 25.03 -2.02
C LYS A 269 2.31 25.70 -1.82
N GLU A 270 3.13 25.81 -2.86
CA GLU A 270 4.46 26.44 -2.81
C GLU A 270 4.37 27.95 -2.53
N LYS A 271 3.27 28.62 -2.91
CA LYS A 271 3.04 30.05 -2.61
C LYS A 271 2.76 30.31 -1.13
N VAL A 272 2.40 29.29 -0.34
CA VAL A 272 2.06 29.46 1.07
C VAL A 272 3.33 29.70 1.90
N CYS A 273 3.47 30.93 2.43
CA CYS A 273 4.48 31.25 3.43
C CYS A 273 4.11 30.61 4.76
N GLN A 274 4.98 29.75 5.27
CA GLN A 274 4.85 29.05 6.54
C GLN A 274 5.72 29.71 7.61
N THR A 275 5.39 29.46 8.87
CA THR A 275 6.20 29.86 10.03
C THR A 275 6.51 28.63 10.86
N GLY A 276 7.75 28.49 11.30
CA GLY A 276 8.19 27.29 12.02
C GLY A 276 9.65 27.31 12.41
N PHE A 277 10.24 26.13 12.55
CA PHE A 277 11.65 25.91 12.84
C PHE A 277 12.29 24.98 11.81
N ILE A 278 13.60 25.08 11.64
CA ILE A 278 14.38 24.09 10.87
C ILE A 278 14.68 22.90 11.77
N ALA A 279 14.21 21.71 11.38
CA ALA A 279 14.25 20.51 12.22
C ALA A 279 15.68 20.10 12.64
N GLN A 280 16.64 20.22 11.72
CA GLN A 280 18.04 19.93 11.97
C GLN A 280 18.64 20.84 13.04
N GLU A 281 18.20 22.10 13.07
CA GLU A 281 18.67 23.07 14.06
C GLU A 281 18.09 22.77 15.44
N VAL A 282 16.80 22.42 15.50
CA VAL A 282 16.17 21.94 16.74
C VAL A 282 16.89 20.70 17.29
N GLU A 283 17.22 19.73 16.43
CA GLU A 283 17.97 18.54 16.83
C GLU A 283 19.36 18.90 17.37
N ARG A 284 20.08 19.77 16.67
CA ARG A 284 21.41 20.23 17.07
C ARG A 284 21.37 20.88 18.47
N ILE A 285 20.42 21.78 18.70
CA ILE A 285 20.21 22.47 19.98
C ILE A 285 19.86 21.47 21.08
N ALA A 286 18.93 20.55 20.81
CA ALA A 286 18.53 19.53 21.79
C ALA A 286 19.73 18.68 22.22
N ARG A 287 20.55 18.23 21.26
CA ARG A 287 21.80 17.48 21.54
C ARG A 287 22.82 18.31 22.33
N GLU A 288 22.98 19.59 22.02
CA GLU A 288 23.92 20.50 22.70
C GLU A 288 23.67 20.58 24.21
N ILE A 289 22.39 20.57 24.62
CA ILE A 289 21.97 20.65 26.03
C ILE A 289 21.70 19.27 26.65
N GLY A 290 22.01 18.18 25.94
CA GLY A 290 21.79 16.81 26.42
C GLY A 290 20.31 16.42 26.52
N PHE A 291 19.43 17.06 25.75
CA PHE A 291 18.00 16.78 25.72
C PHE A 291 17.64 15.84 24.56
N ASP A 292 17.21 14.62 24.89
CA ASP A 292 16.63 13.69 23.92
C ASP A 292 15.18 14.09 23.62
N PHE A 293 15.02 15.04 22.70
CA PHE A 293 13.72 15.67 22.42
C PHE A 293 12.88 14.86 21.43
N SER A 294 11.80 14.24 21.94
CA SER A 294 10.81 13.47 21.16
C SER A 294 10.10 14.27 20.06
N GLY A 295 10.20 15.59 20.07
CA GLY A 295 9.63 16.47 19.05
C GLY A 295 10.32 16.41 17.70
N VAL A 296 11.57 15.93 17.63
CA VAL A 296 12.30 15.74 16.38
C VAL A 296 12.03 14.34 15.83
N ASP A 297 11.53 14.25 14.60
CA ASP A 297 11.48 13.01 13.83
C ASP A 297 12.66 13.01 12.86
N ALA A 298 13.78 12.44 13.30
CA ALA A 298 14.99 12.37 12.49
C ALA A 298 14.85 11.29 11.39
N PRO A 299 15.49 11.48 10.22
CA PRO A 299 15.50 10.50 9.13
C PRO A 299 16.01 9.13 9.59
N LYS A 300 15.26 8.08 9.23
CA LYS A 300 15.64 6.69 9.53
C LYS A 300 16.58 6.08 8.47
N ASN A 301 16.73 6.76 7.34
CA ASN A 301 17.62 6.42 6.23
C ASN A 301 17.79 7.64 5.30
N GLU A 302 18.62 7.50 4.26
CA GLU A 302 18.95 8.57 3.31
C GLU A 302 17.76 9.11 2.50
N LYS A 303 16.65 8.35 2.40
CA LYS A 303 15.43 8.76 1.69
C LYS A 303 14.35 9.29 2.61
N ASP A 304 14.55 9.24 3.93
CA ASP A 304 13.59 9.78 4.90
C ASP A 304 13.86 11.27 5.15
N MET A 305 12.83 11.98 5.58
CA MET A 305 12.89 13.43 5.79
C MET A 305 12.80 13.76 7.26
N TYR A 306 13.40 14.88 7.65
CA TYR A 306 13.17 15.44 8.97
C TYR A 306 11.72 15.91 9.12
N GLY A 307 11.18 15.73 10.32
CA GLY A 307 9.91 16.30 10.74
C GLY A 307 9.99 16.91 12.14
N LEU A 308 9.08 17.84 12.43
CA LEU A 308 8.85 18.37 13.77
C LEU A 308 7.44 18.10 14.25
N ARG A 309 7.33 17.65 15.49
CA ARG A 309 6.06 17.41 16.18
C ARG A 309 5.77 18.61 17.08
N TYR A 310 5.12 19.63 16.53
CA TYR A 310 4.88 20.90 17.23
C TYR A 310 4.17 20.75 18.58
N ALA A 311 3.31 19.74 18.75
CA ALA A 311 2.67 19.45 20.04
C ALA A 311 3.66 19.09 21.16
N GLU A 312 4.82 18.51 20.85
CA GLU A 312 5.82 18.11 21.84
C GLU A 312 6.55 19.32 22.45
N PHE A 313 6.54 20.48 21.78
CA PHE A 313 7.11 21.72 22.32
C PHE A 313 6.30 22.29 23.48
N VAL A 314 5.03 21.87 23.66
CA VAL A 314 4.20 22.32 24.77
C VAL A 314 4.83 21.98 26.13
N VAL A 315 5.49 20.82 26.26
CA VAL A 315 6.06 20.40 27.56
C VAL A 315 7.26 21.27 27.96
N PRO A 316 8.26 21.51 27.10
CA PRO A 316 9.30 22.50 27.38
C PRO A 316 8.76 23.92 27.60
N LEU A 317 7.72 24.34 26.88
CA LEU A 317 7.09 25.67 27.08
C LEU A 317 6.45 25.79 28.47
N VAL A 318 5.74 24.75 28.93
CA VAL A 318 5.20 24.72 30.30
C VAL A 318 6.32 24.84 31.32
N LYS A 319 7.42 24.12 31.13
CA LYS A 319 8.58 24.20 32.01
C LYS A 319 9.23 25.59 32.00
N ALA A 320 9.39 26.20 30.83
CA ALA A 320 9.93 27.54 30.68
C ALA A 320 9.07 28.58 31.41
N VAL A 321 7.75 28.48 31.33
CA VAL A 321 6.82 29.37 32.06
C VAL A 321 6.95 29.18 33.59
N GLN A 322 7.10 27.95 34.07
CA GLN A 322 7.35 27.68 35.49
C GLN A 322 8.67 28.31 35.96
N GLU A 323 9.72 28.18 35.17
CA GLU A 323 11.04 28.77 35.48
C GLU A 323 10.99 30.30 35.49
N LEU A 324 10.34 30.93 34.50
CA LEU A 324 10.12 32.37 34.49
C LEU A 324 9.32 32.86 35.69
N SER A 325 8.28 32.12 36.09
CA SER A 325 7.47 32.46 37.27
C SER A 325 8.34 32.47 38.54
N ALA A 326 9.17 31.44 38.71
CA ALA A 326 10.06 31.34 39.86
C ALA A 326 11.13 32.45 39.87
N GLU A 327 11.65 32.83 38.69
CA GLU A 327 12.61 33.93 38.58
C GLU A 327 11.97 35.29 38.91
N ASN A 328 10.75 35.54 38.43
CA ASN A 328 10.01 36.76 38.73
C ASN A 328 9.70 36.91 40.23
N GLU A 329 9.31 35.82 40.89
CA GLU A 329 9.11 35.82 42.35
C GLU A 329 10.42 36.18 43.06
N ARG A 330 11.53 35.53 42.70
CA ARG A 330 12.85 35.83 43.27
C ARG A 330 13.25 37.29 43.09
N LEU A 331 13.03 37.86 41.91
CA LEU A 331 13.31 39.27 41.64
C LEU A 331 12.43 40.20 42.50
N SER A 332 11.15 39.88 42.66
CA SER A 332 10.24 40.65 43.52
C SER A 332 10.70 40.69 44.98
N TRP A 333 11.18 39.58 45.53
CA TRP A 333 11.71 39.54 46.89
C TRP A 333 13.03 40.32 47.03
N SER A 334 13.86 40.37 45.99
CA SER A 334 15.14 41.11 46.02
C SER A 334 15.00 42.64 45.96
N MET A 335 13.82 43.14 45.56
CA MET A 335 13.52 44.58 45.49
C MET A 335 12.85 45.13 46.76
N GLN A 336 12.52 44.27 47.74
CA GLN A 336 11.97 44.63 49.06
C GLN A 336 13.09 44.67 50.10
#